data_AF-A0A2J8FUA5-F1
#
_entry.id   AF-A0A2J8FUA5-F1
#
_cell.length_a   1.000
_cell.length_b   1.000
_cell.length_c   1.000
_cell.angle_alpha   90.00
_cell.angle_beta   90.00
_cell.angle_gamma   90.00
#
_symmetry.space_group_name_H-M   'P 1'
#
loop_
_entity.id
_entity.type
_entity.pdbx_description
1 polymer ?
#
loop_
_entity_poly.entity_id
_entity_poly.type
_entity_poly.pdbx_seq_one_letter_code
_entity_poly.pdbx_strand_id
1 'polypeptide(L)'
;MLAADMGSPNIPVDHIDAEKFLPRQIDTSRVFDLVLCDGQVLRTHDRAPYREKREARRLTTVQLALGLEHLRSGGTMIVLLHKLEAWDTLCLVRLFTRFASIKLFKPIPGHAKRSSFYMVASCVQSQQPEALAAISKWKNIWNAATFAPDEKYWEEIRKGEEPVSDVLEEFGPELIKLGRKVWDVQAKALAQAPFIKQEGNQ
;
A
#
# COMPACT_ATOMS: atom_id res chain seq x y z
N MET A 1 5.30 -16.20 6.58
CA MET A 1 5.43 -14.76 6.21
C MET A 1 6.85 -14.29 6.53
N LEU A 2 7.37 -13.26 5.84
CA LEU A 2 8.77 -12.79 5.90
C LEU A 2 9.10 -11.97 7.17
N ALA A 3 8.93 -12.56 8.35
CA ALA A 3 9.08 -11.82 9.61
C ALA A 3 10.51 -11.34 9.88
N ALA A 4 11.51 -12.16 9.58
CA ALA A 4 12.91 -11.81 9.77
C ALA A 4 13.33 -10.62 8.89
N ASP A 5 12.88 -10.59 7.62
CA ASP A 5 13.10 -9.45 6.70
C ASP A 5 12.39 -8.18 7.21
N MET A 6 11.22 -8.34 7.83
CA MET A 6 10.47 -7.26 8.50
C MET A 6 11.04 -6.84 9.87
N GLY A 7 12.24 -7.32 10.25
CA GLY A 7 12.92 -6.94 11.49
C GLY A 7 12.39 -7.64 12.75
N SER A 8 11.61 -8.72 12.59
CA SER A 8 11.06 -9.52 13.69
C SER A 8 11.55 -10.97 13.62
N PRO A 9 12.85 -11.24 13.86
CA PRO A 9 13.42 -12.59 13.74
C PRO A 9 12.95 -13.55 14.85
N ASN A 10 12.54 -13.02 16.00
CA ASN A 10 12.10 -13.79 17.16
C ASN A 10 10.58 -13.78 17.23
N ILE A 11 9.95 -14.88 16.83
CA ILE A 11 8.49 -15.03 16.87
C ILE A 11 8.08 -15.53 18.27
N PRO A 12 7.01 -14.99 18.88
CA PRO A 12 6.47 -15.53 20.12
C PRO A 12 6.15 -17.02 19.98
N VAL A 13 6.61 -17.84 20.92
CA VAL A 13 6.49 -19.32 20.87
C VAL A 13 5.03 -19.77 20.93
N ASP A 14 4.17 -18.96 21.56
CA ASP A 14 2.73 -19.17 21.68
C ASP A 14 1.92 -18.67 20.47
N HIS A 15 2.59 -18.09 19.46
CA HIS A 15 1.89 -17.63 18.26
C HIS A 15 1.43 -18.82 17.40
N ILE A 16 0.13 -18.87 17.08
CA ILE A 16 -0.50 -19.99 16.35
C ILE A 16 0.17 -20.36 15.02
N ASP A 17 0.76 -19.37 14.35
CA ASP A 17 1.49 -19.54 13.08
C ASP A 17 3.02 -19.43 13.25
N ALA A 18 3.58 -19.65 14.44
CA ALA A 18 5.02 -19.47 14.71
C ALA A 18 5.92 -20.20 13.70
N GLU A 19 5.59 -21.46 13.41
CA GLU A 19 6.32 -22.30 12.45
C GLU A 19 6.13 -21.90 10.97
N LYS A 20 5.15 -21.03 10.67
CA LYS A 20 4.86 -20.57 9.29
C LYS A 20 5.63 -19.30 8.93
N PHE A 21 6.42 -18.75 9.85
CA PHE A 21 7.32 -17.63 9.54
C PHE A 21 8.61 -18.15 8.94
N LEU A 22 9.05 -17.47 7.88
CA LEU A 22 10.25 -17.86 7.16
C LEU A 22 11.48 -17.21 7.81
N PRO A 23 12.64 -17.88 7.80
CA PRO A 23 13.90 -17.20 8.06
C PRO A 23 14.12 -16.09 7.02
N ARG A 24 15.11 -15.22 7.25
CA ARG A 24 15.43 -14.11 6.32
C ARG A 24 15.59 -14.64 4.89
N GLN A 25 14.83 -14.08 3.96
CA GLN A 25 14.85 -14.49 2.55
C GLN A 25 15.62 -13.53 1.66
N ILE A 26 15.73 -12.25 2.04
CA ILE A 26 16.37 -11.21 1.26
C ILE A 26 17.64 -10.76 1.98
N ASP A 27 18.76 -10.86 1.27
CA ASP A 27 20.05 -10.34 1.74
C ASP A 27 19.97 -8.82 1.92
N THR A 28 20.50 -8.30 3.03
CA THR A 28 20.43 -6.89 3.39
C THR A 28 21.18 -5.96 2.42
N SER A 29 22.16 -6.49 1.69
CA SER A 29 22.91 -5.75 0.67
C SER A 29 22.26 -5.81 -0.72
N ARG A 30 21.27 -6.69 -0.91
CA ARG A 30 20.64 -6.88 -2.20
C ARG A 30 19.66 -5.75 -2.49
N VAL A 31 19.84 -5.11 -3.65
CA VAL A 31 18.97 -4.06 -4.15
C VAL A 31 18.48 -4.39 -5.56
N PHE A 32 17.36 -3.80 -5.95
CA PHE A 32 16.69 -3.97 -7.23
C PHE A 32 16.45 -2.62 -7.90
N ASP A 33 16.43 -2.60 -9.23
CA ASP A 33 16.13 -1.38 -10.00
C ASP A 33 14.61 -1.15 -10.17
N LEU A 34 13.83 -2.22 -10.08
CA LEU A 34 12.38 -2.23 -10.22
C LEU A 34 11.74 -3.12 -9.15
N VAL A 35 10.69 -2.60 -8.51
CA VAL A 35 9.87 -3.32 -7.55
C VAL A 35 8.39 -3.22 -7.95
N LEU A 36 7.69 -4.35 -7.86
CA LEU A 36 6.25 -4.45 -8.11
C LEU A 36 5.54 -4.84 -6.82
N CYS A 37 4.62 -3.99 -6.35
CA CYS A 37 3.75 -4.25 -5.20
C CYS A 37 2.33 -4.47 -5.70
N ASP A 38 2.02 -5.71 -6.11
CA ASP A 38 0.72 -6.11 -6.69
C ASP A 38 0.08 -7.32 -5.97
N GLY A 39 0.60 -7.67 -4.80
CA GLY A 39 -0.01 -8.68 -3.94
C GLY A 39 -1.38 -8.21 -3.45
N GLN A 40 -2.40 -9.05 -3.60
CA GLN A 40 -3.77 -8.76 -3.19
C GLN A 40 -4.33 -9.87 -2.29
N VAL A 41 -5.18 -9.47 -1.35
CA VAL A 41 -5.96 -10.41 -0.54
C VAL A 41 -7.19 -10.83 -1.34
N LEU A 42 -7.22 -12.10 -1.77
CA LEU A 42 -8.37 -12.63 -2.50
C LEU A 42 -9.45 -13.11 -1.53
N ARG A 43 -10.72 -12.93 -1.93
CA ARG A 43 -11.88 -13.32 -1.11
C ARG A 43 -11.88 -14.82 -0.76
N THR A 44 -11.35 -15.64 -1.68
CA THR A 44 -11.29 -17.11 -1.58
C THR A 44 -10.16 -17.64 -0.70
N HIS A 45 -9.27 -16.80 -0.17
CA HIS A 45 -8.19 -17.27 0.70
C HIS A 45 -8.69 -17.51 2.11
N ASP A 46 -8.45 -18.72 2.63
CA ASP A 46 -8.63 -19.04 4.04
C ASP A 46 -7.64 -18.23 4.89
N ARG A 47 -8.17 -17.64 5.97
CA ARG A 47 -7.42 -16.77 6.88
C ARG A 47 -7.66 -17.20 8.31
N ALA A 48 -6.58 -17.19 9.09
CA ALA A 48 -6.69 -17.38 10.52
C ALA A 48 -7.45 -16.17 11.14
N PRO A 49 -8.36 -16.40 12.11
CA PRO A 49 -9.22 -15.34 12.66
C PRO A 49 -8.46 -14.11 13.16
N TYR A 50 -7.30 -14.31 13.80
CA TYR A 50 -6.49 -13.24 14.39
C TYR A 50 -6.02 -12.18 13.37
N ARG A 51 -5.87 -12.57 12.10
CA ARG A 51 -5.35 -11.70 11.04
C ARG A 51 -6.37 -11.31 9.99
N GLU A 52 -7.57 -11.88 10.01
CA GLU A 52 -8.54 -11.72 8.92
C GLU A 52 -8.83 -10.25 8.62
N LYS A 53 -9.13 -9.46 9.66
CA LYS A 53 -9.43 -8.02 9.54
C LYS A 53 -8.21 -7.16 9.19
N ARG A 54 -7.01 -7.69 9.39
CA ARG A 54 -5.74 -6.95 9.25
C ARG A 54 -4.93 -7.38 8.02
N GLU A 55 -5.34 -8.45 7.34
CA GLU A 55 -4.52 -9.10 6.31
C GLU A 55 -4.19 -8.19 5.14
N ALA A 56 -5.16 -7.38 4.69
CA ALA A 56 -4.91 -6.40 3.63
C ALA A 56 -3.83 -5.39 4.05
N ARG A 57 -3.85 -4.91 5.29
CA ARG A 57 -2.83 -4.00 5.81
C ARG A 57 -1.49 -4.69 5.93
N ARG A 58 -1.45 -5.91 6.49
CA ARG A 58 -0.23 -6.74 6.63
C ARG A 58 0.44 -6.95 5.27
N LEU A 59 -0.35 -7.27 4.24
CA LEU A 59 0.15 -7.49 2.89
C LEU A 59 0.64 -6.20 2.22
N THR A 60 -0.05 -5.08 2.43
CA THR A 60 0.39 -3.79 1.90
C THR A 60 1.69 -3.33 2.57
N THR A 61 1.79 -3.38 3.90
CA THR A 61 2.97 -2.89 4.61
C THR A 61 4.21 -3.74 4.36
N VAL A 62 4.09 -5.07 4.25
CA VAL A 62 5.25 -5.92 3.90
C VAL A 62 5.78 -5.62 2.50
N GLN A 63 4.89 -5.44 1.51
CA GLN A 63 5.30 -5.12 0.15
C GLN A 63 5.93 -3.73 0.03
N LEU A 64 5.38 -2.73 0.73
CA LEU A 64 5.93 -1.37 0.74
C LEU A 64 7.28 -1.31 1.48
N ALA A 65 7.39 -1.94 2.65
CA ALA A 65 8.61 -1.93 3.44
C ALA A 65 9.76 -2.62 2.72
N LEU A 66 9.58 -3.88 2.33
CA LEU A 66 10.63 -4.64 1.64
C LEU A 66 10.90 -4.06 0.25
N GLY A 67 9.84 -3.60 -0.42
CA GLY A 67 9.95 -2.96 -1.72
C GLY A 67 10.84 -1.72 -1.68
N LEU A 68 10.59 -0.79 -0.75
CA LEU A 68 11.37 0.44 -0.64
C LEU A 68 12.77 0.21 -0.05
N GLU A 69 12.89 -0.70 0.92
CA GLU A 69 14.18 -1.05 1.57
C GLU A 69 15.18 -1.65 0.58
N HIS A 70 14.70 -2.51 -0.33
CA HIS A 70 15.54 -3.16 -1.33
C HIS A 70 15.48 -2.46 -2.69
N LEU A 71 14.98 -1.23 -2.78
CA LEU A 71 15.03 -0.45 -4.02
C LEU A 71 16.33 0.36 -4.07
N ARG A 72 17.08 0.22 -5.18
CA ARG A 72 18.22 1.09 -5.45
C ARG A 72 17.76 2.55 -5.49
N SER A 73 18.54 3.47 -4.93
CA SER A 73 18.28 4.90 -5.12
C SER A 73 18.28 5.24 -6.63
N GLY A 74 17.28 5.99 -7.08
CA GLY A 74 16.98 6.23 -8.49
C GLY A 74 16.07 5.19 -9.15
N GLY A 75 15.78 4.07 -8.49
CA GLY A 75 14.93 2.99 -9.00
C GLY A 75 13.44 3.35 -9.12
N THR A 76 12.64 2.36 -9.54
CA THR A 76 11.19 2.50 -9.72
C THR A 76 10.40 1.51 -8.89
N MET A 77 9.35 2.00 -8.23
CA MET A 77 8.31 1.18 -7.61
C MET A 77 6.99 1.33 -8.38
N ILE A 78 6.31 0.22 -8.65
CA ILE A 78 4.96 0.20 -9.20
C ILE A 78 4.05 -0.45 -8.16
N VAL A 79 3.06 0.29 -7.67
CA VAL A 79 2.21 -0.13 -6.54
C VAL A 79 0.75 -0.15 -6.97
N LEU A 80 0.08 -1.30 -6.83
CA LEU A 80 -1.37 -1.40 -7.02
C LEU A 80 -2.09 -0.75 -5.82
N LEU A 81 -2.88 0.26 -6.12
CA LEU A 81 -3.71 1.00 -5.16
C LEU A 81 -5.18 0.93 -5.55
N HIS A 82 -6.05 1.28 -4.62
CA HIS A 82 -7.50 1.34 -4.83
C HIS A 82 -8.04 2.63 -4.24
N LYS A 83 -9.05 3.20 -4.90
CA LYS A 83 -9.79 4.39 -4.41
C LYS A 83 -8.85 5.53 -4.04
N LEU A 84 -8.45 6.33 -5.02
CA LEU A 84 -7.48 7.41 -4.81
C LEU A 84 -7.95 8.41 -3.73
N GLU A 85 -9.26 8.58 -3.62
CA GLU A 85 -9.95 9.41 -2.63
C GLU A 85 -9.98 8.82 -1.20
N ALA A 86 -9.63 7.54 -1.02
CA ALA A 86 -9.53 6.96 0.30
C ALA A 86 -8.34 7.56 1.06
N TRP A 87 -8.57 7.91 2.33
CA TRP A 87 -7.58 8.61 3.16
C TRP A 87 -6.21 7.95 3.18
N ASP A 88 -6.14 6.65 3.44
CA ASP A 88 -4.88 5.89 3.43
C ASP A 88 -4.15 5.96 2.08
N THR A 89 -4.90 5.86 0.97
CA THR A 89 -4.34 5.87 -0.39
C THR A 89 -3.78 7.25 -0.72
N LEU A 90 -4.52 8.32 -0.39
CA LEU A 90 -4.10 9.71 -0.55
C LEU A 90 -2.82 9.98 0.25
N CYS A 91 -2.82 9.62 1.54
CA CYS A 91 -1.67 9.82 2.42
C CYS A 91 -0.43 9.07 1.92
N LEU A 92 -0.60 7.86 1.38
CA LEU A 92 0.48 7.10 0.78
C LEU A 92 1.04 7.79 -0.47
N VAL A 93 0.18 8.28 -1.37
CA VAL A 93 0.61 9.01 -2.57
C VAL A 93 1.35 10.29 -2.19
N ARG A 94 0.82 11.08 -1.22
CA ARG A 94 1.50 12.27 -0.68
C ARG A 94 2.87 11.92 -0.11
N LEU A 95 2.96 10.88 0.71
CA LEU A 95 4.23 10.44 1.29
C LEU A 95 5.29 10.18 0.20
N PHE A 96 4.91 9.45 -0.85
CA PHE A 96 5.82 9.14 -1.95
C PHE A 96 6.26 10.39 -2.76
N THR A 97 5.44 11.43 -2.85
CA THR A 97 5.87 12.69 -3.50
C THR A 97 7.04 13.39 -2.79
N ARG A 98 7.31 13.07 -1.51
CA ARG A 98 8.43 13.64 -0.76
C ARG A 98 9.79 13.10 -1.19
N PHE A 99 9.84 11.93 -1.82
CA PHE A 99 11.09 11.24 -2.16
C PHE A 99 11.07 10.53 -3.52
N ALA A 100 10.05 10.74 -4.35
CA ALA A 100 9.96 10.15 -5.68
C ALA A 100 9.12 11.02 -6.65
N SER A 101 9.32 10.81 -7.95
CA SER A 101 8.45 11.36 -8.99
C SER A 101 7.26 10.45 -9.22
N ILE A 102 6.04 10.99 -9.10
CA ILE A 102 4.81 10.21 -9.09
C ILE A 102 4.00 10.39 -10.36
N LYS A 103 3.57 9.26 -10.94
CA LYS A 103 2.52 9.20 -11.97
C LYS A 103 1.47 8.18 -11.55
N LEU A 104 0.21 8.53 -11.74
CA LEU A 104 -0.90 7.59 -11.53
C LEU A 104 -1.36 7.04 -12.88
N PHE A 105 -1.48 5.72 -12.96
CA PHE A 105 -1.84 5.00 -14.16
C PHE A 105 -3.08 4.15 -13.94
N LYS A 106 -4.10 4.37 -14.77
CA LYS A 106 -5.35 3.62 -14.77
C LYS A 106 -5.40 2.71 -16.00
N PRO A 107 -5.22 1.38 -15.84
CA PRO A 107 -5.29 0.47 -16.97
C PRO A 107 -6.72 0.46 -17.54
N ILE A 108 -6.82 0.59 -18.87
CA ILE A 108 -8.11 0.55 -19.57
C ILE A 108 -8.60 -0.91 -19.71
N PRO A 109 -7.79 -1.86 -20.21
CA PRO A 109 -8.25 -3.25 -20.34
C PRO A 109 -8.52 -3.85 -18.96
N GLY A 110 -9.69 -4.48 -18.78
CA GLY A 110 -10.07 -5.25 -17.58
C GLY A 110 -10.30 -4.45 -16.28
N HIS A 111 -9.67 -3.27 -16.11
CA HIS A 111 -9.64 -2.54 -14.84
C HIS A 111 -10.28 -1.15 -14.90
N ALA A 112 -10.71 -0.66 -16.07
CA ALA A 112 -11.25 0.70 -16.19
C ALA A 112 -12.41 0.95 -15.20
N LYS A 113 -13.34 0.01 -15.06
CA LYS A 113 -14.51 0.11 -14.14
C LYS A 113 -14.18 -0.09 -12.66
N ARG A 114 -13.05 -0.74 -12.33
CA ARG A 114 -12.68 -1.09 -10.95
C ARG A 114 -12.16 0.15 -10.21
N SER A 115 -12.03 0.11 -8.89
CA SER A 115 -11.35 1.17 -8.13
C SER A 115 -9.82 1.13 -8.24
N SER A 116 -9.27 0.06 -8.83
CA SER A 116 -7.83 -0.21 -8.87
C SER A 116 -7.08 0.69 -9.86
N PHE A 117 -5.91 1.19 -9.48
CA PHE A 117 -4.97 1.92 -10.33
C PHE A 117 -3.54 1.68 -9.84
N TYR A 118 -2.55 2.02 -10.65
CA TYR A 118 -1.15 1.89 -10.26
C TYR A 118 -0.57 3.27 -9.95
N MET A 119 0.15 3.37 -8.83
CA MET A 119 1.13 4.44 -8.62
C MET A 119 2.46 3.98 -9.20
N VAL A 120 3.01 4.76 -10.11
CA VAL A 120 4.38 4.61 -10.64
C VAL A 120 5.24 5.66 -9.95
N ALA A 121 6.08 5.22 -9.03
CA ALA A 121 7.05 6.05 -8.32
C ALA A 121 8.44 5.82 -8.92
N SER A 122 8.96 6.80 -9.65
CA SER A 122 10.26 6.73 -10.33
C SER A 122 11.28 7.69 -9.69
N CYS A 123 12.56 7.46 -9.95
CA CYS A 123 13.66 8.24 -9.37
C CYS A 123 13.61 8.26 -7.84
N VAL A 124 13.25 7.11 -7.24
CA VAL A 124 13.00 6.99 -5.80
C VAL A 124 14.30 7.22 -5.03
N GLN A 125 14.30 8.18 -4.12
CA GLN A 125 15.40 8.47 -3.22
C GLN A 125 15.31 7.58 -1.96
N SER A 126 15.50 6.27 -2.12
CA SER A 126 15.22 5.25 -1.09
C SER A 126 16.04 5.38 0.20
N GLN A 127 17.10 6.20 0.20
CA GLN A 127 17.98 6.42 1.36
C GLN A 127 17.75 7.78 2.05
N GLN A 128 16.81 8.59 1.56
CA GLN A 128 16.44 9.84 2.23
C GLN A 128 15.72 9.57 3.56
N PRO A 129 15.82 10.48 4.55
CA PRO A 129 15.21 10.31 5.87
C PRO A 129 13.72 9.95 5.83
N GLU A 130 12.96 10.55 4.92
CA GLU A 130 11.53 10.26 4.72
C GLU A 130 11.26 8.82 4.30
N ALA A 131 12.07 8.30 3.37
CA ALA A 131 11.93 6.93 2.88
C ALA A 131 12.29 5.92 3.98
N LEU A 132 13.36 6.18 4.74
CA LEU A 132 13.76 5.35 5.88
C LEU A 132 12.73 5.36 7.00
N ALA A 133 12.15 6.53 7.29
CA ALA A 133 11.07 6.67 8.26
C ALA A 133 9.81 5.92 7.80
N ALA A 134 9.48 5.96 6.51
CA ALA A 134 8.37 5.20 5.94
C ALA A 134 8.57 3.68 6.09
N ILE A 135 9.77 3.16 5.78
CA ILE A 135 10.13 1.75 5.97
C ILE A 135 9.94 1.36 7.44
N SER A 136 10.49 2.14 8.36
CA SER A 136 10.38 1.89 9.80
C SER A 136 8.91 1.87 10.25
N LYS A 137 8.10 2.86 9.84
CA LYS A 137 6.67 2.92 10.14
C LYS A 137 5.92 1.70 9.61
N TRP A 138 6.17 1.29 8.37
CA TRP A 138 5.50 0.10 7.80
C TRP A 138 5.92 -1.20 8.50
N LYS A 139 7.17 -1.35 8.91
CA LYS A 139 7.63 -2.50 9.72
C LYS A 139 6.94 -2.54 11.08
N ASN A 140 6.80 -1.39 11.75
CA ASN A 140 6.09 -1.31 13.03
C ASN A 140 4.60 -1.65 12.88
N ILE A 141 3.92 -1.08 11.87
CA ILE A 141 2.51 -1.40 11.59
C ILE A 141 2.35 -2.89 11.27
N TRP A 142 3.25 -3.47 10.47
CA TRP A 142 3.21 -4.90 10.17
C TRP A 142 3.39 -5.77 11.42
N ASN A 143 4.32 -5.40 12.29
CA ASN A 143 4.57 -6.09 13.56
C ASN A 143 3.32 -6.01 14.45
N ALA A 144 2.76 -4.82 14.67
CA ALA A 144 1.55 -4.63 15.47
C ALA A 144 0.35 -5.39 14.87
N ALA A 145 0.19 -5.33 13.55
CA ALA A 145 -0.87 -6.06 12.84
C ALA A 145 -0.74 -7.58 12.98
N THR A 146 0.46 -8.10 13.23
CA THR A 146 0.75 -9.53 13.33
C THR A 146 0.72 -10.04 14.76
N PHE A 147 1.29 -9.30 15.72
CA PHE A 147 1.56 -9.80 17.07
C PHE A 147 0.83 -9.05 18.18
N ALA A 148 0.32 -7.83 17.92
CA ALA A 148 -0.27 -7.00 18.96
C ALA A 148 -1.81 -7.15 19.05
N PRO A 149 -2.41 -6.89 20.23
CA PRO A 149 -3.86 -6.77 20.37
C PRO A 149 -4.41 -5.57 19.57
N ASP A 150 -5.73 -5.53 19.38
CA ASP A 150 -6.42 -4.56 18.51
C ASP A 150 -6.12 -3.11 18.92
N GLU A 151 -6.10 -2.82 20.22
CA GLU A 151 -5.87 -1.46 20.75
C GLU A 151 -4.51 -0.92 20.31
N LYS A 152 -3.44 -1.69 20.58
CA LYS A 152 -2.07 -1.32 20.19
C LYS A 152 -1.89 -1.25 18.68
N TYR A 153 -2.57 -2.11 17.93
CA TYR A 153 -2.55 -2.06 16.47
C TYR A 153 -3.14 -0.74 15.95
N TRP A 154 -4.27 -0.30 16.51
CA TRP A 154 -4.88 0.96 16.12
C TRP A 154 -4.10 2.19 16.56
N GLU A 155 -3.46 2.14 17.73
CA GLU A 155 -2.52 3.19 18.17
C GLU A 155 -1.37 3.37 17.18
N GLU A 156 -0.74 2.26 16.74
CA GLU A 156 0.38 2.34 15.82
C GLU A 156 -0.03 2.84 14.42
N ILE A 157 -1.25 2.52 13.95
CA ILE A 157 -1.78 3.07 12.70
C ILE A 157 -1.94 4.58 12.78
N ARG A 158 -2.55 5.08 13.86
CA ARG A 158 -2.88 6.50 14.02
C ARG A 158 -1.68 7.36 14.42
N LYS A 159 -0.55 6.72 14.70
CA LYS A 159 0.67 7.41 15.12
C LYS A 159 1.16 8.36 14.03
N GLY A 160 1.20 9.64 14.39
CA GLY A 160 1.62 10.72 13.51
C GLY A 160 0.61 11.03 12.40
N GLU A 161 -0.68 10.73 12.59
CA GLU A 161 -1.73 11.26 11.73
C GLU A 161 -1.79 12.79 11.85
N GLU A 162 -1.78 13.47 10.71
CA GLU A 162 -2.00 14.91 10.59
C GLU A 162 -3.51 15.21 10.49
N PRO A 163 -3.96 16.39 10.92
CA PRO A 163 -5.34 16.80 10.72
C PRO A 163 -5.75 16.74 9.25
N VAL A 164 -6.94 16.22 8.98
CA VAL A 164 -7.44 16.04 7.61
C VAL A 164 -7.49 17.35 6.84
N SER A 165 -7.89 18.44 7.50
CA SER A 165 -7.92 19.78 6.93
C SER A 165 -6.57 20.19 6.35
N ASP A 166 -5.50 20.00 7.11
CA ASP A 166 -4.17 20.52 6.82
C ASP A 166 -3.58 19.78 5.62
N VAL A 167 -3.76 18.46 5.58
CA VAL A 167 -3.34 17.63 4.44
C VAL A 167 -4.12 17.98 3.17
N LEU A 168 -5.43 18.25 3.28
CA LEU A 168 -6.25 18.59 2.10
C LEU A 168 -5.95 20.00 1.60
N GLU A 169 -5.66 20.95 2.48
CA GLU A 169 -5.24 22.29 2.12
C GLU A 169 -3.88 22.27 1.39
N GLU A 170 -2.92 21.49 1.91
CA GLU A 170 -1.58 21.37 1.32
C GLU A 170 -1.59 20.56 0.00
N PHE A 171 -2.18 19.37 0.01
CA PHE A 171 -2.00 18.37 -1.05
C PHE A 171 -3.22 18.19 -1.95
N GLY A 172 -4.39 18.71 -1.58
CA GLY A 172 -5.63 18.60 -2.36
C GLY A 172 -5.51 19.03 -3.83
N PRO A 173 -4.89 20.19 -4.14
CA PRO A 173 -4.68 20.62 -5.52
C PRO A 173 -3.83 19.63 -6.34
N GLU A 174 -2.73 19.11 -5.78
CA GLU A 174 -1.87 18.14 -6.46
C GLU A 174 -2.56 16.78 -6.60
N LEU A 175 -3.33 16.35 -5.59
CA LEU A 175 -4.16 15.15 -5.67
C LEU A 175 -5.13 15.22 -6.84
N ILE A 176 -5.81 16.36 -7.03
CA ILE A 176 -6.73 16.55 -8.15
C ILE A 176 -5.99 16.44 -9.48
N LYS A 177 -4.80 17.04 -9.58
CA LYS A 177 -3.96 17.00 -10.77
C LYS A 177 -3.51 15.57 -11.10
N LEU A 178 -3.00 14.83 -10.11
CA LEU A 178 -2.58 13.44 -10.27
C LEU A 178 -3.76 12.51 -10.59
N GLY A 179 -4.90 12.71 -9.93
CA GLY A 179 -6.07 11.85 -9.99
C GLY A 179 -6.97 12.02 -11.20
N ARG A 180 -6.92 13.19 -11.86
CA ARG A 180 -7.85 13.55 -12.95
C ARG A 180 -8.00 12.46 -14.00
N LYS A 181 -6.89 11.91 -14.50
CA LYS A 181 -6.92 10.85 -15.52
C LYS A 181 -7.45 9.52 -14.98
N VAL A 182 -7.16 9.20 -13.71
CA VAL A 182 -7.67 7.97 -13.06
C VAL A 182 -9.19 8.04 -12.96
N TRP A 183 -9.72 9.14 -12.43
CA TRP A 183 -11.17 9.32 -12.28
C TRP A 183 -11.88 9.45 -13.62
N ASP A 184 -11.32 10.16 -14.61
CA ASP A 184 -11.92 10.30 -15.94
C ASP A 184 -12.08 8.94 -16.64
N VAL A 185 -11.04 8.10 -16.65
CA VAL A 185 -11.11 6.75 -17.23
C VAL A 185 -12.14 5.90 -16.50
N GLN A 186 -12.19 5.97 -15.16
CA GLN A 186 -13.14 5.19 -14.38
C GLN A 186 -14.59 5.65 -14.59
N ALA A 187 -14.84 6.96 -14.55
CA ALA A 187 -16.16 7.55 -14.75
C ALA A 187 -16.73 7.20 -16.13
N LYS A 188 -15.94 7.36 -17.20
CA LYS A 188 -16.34 6.99 -18.57
C LYS A 188 -16.68 5.50 -18.68
N ALA A 189 -15.86 4.63 -18.08
CA ALA A 189 -16.08 3.19 -18.12
C ALA A 189 -17.32 2.76 -17.30
N LEU A 190 -17.57 3.43 -16.17
CA LEU A 190 -18.77 3.19 -15.36
C LEU A 190 -20.03 3.65 -16.09
N ALA A 191 -20.03 4.84 -16.69
CA ALA A 191 -21.18 5.37 -17.46
C ALA A 191 -21.63 4.44 -18.60
N GLN A 192 -20.72 3.62 -19.13
CA GLN A 192 -21.00 2.65 -20.18
C GLN A 192 -21.28 1.23 -19.65
N ALA A 193 -21.21 1.01 -18.33
CA ALA A 193 -21.32 -0.31 -17.76
C ALA A 193 -22.75 -0.88 -17.90
N PRO A 194 -22.88 -2.20 -18.18
CA PRO A 194 -24.19 -2.82 -18.45
C PRO A 194 -25.15 -2.74 -17.26
N PHE A 195 -24.62 -2.71 -16.04
CA PHE A 195 -25.39 -2.61 -14.80
C PHE A 195 -25.85 -1.19 -14.44
N ILE A 196 -25.37 -0.15 -15.15
CA ILE A 196 -25.87 1.23 -14.99
C ILE A 196 -27.05 1.49 -15.95
N LYS A 197 -27.12 0.77 -17.07
CA LYS A 197 -28.11 1.00 -18.13
C LYS A 197 -29.44 0.25 -17.94
N GLN A 198 -29.74 -0.28 -16.75
CA GLN A 198 -30.92 -1.12 -16.51
C GLN A 198 -32.16 -0.40 -15.95
N GLU A 199 -32.16 0.93 -15.77
CA GLU A 199 -33.34 1.67 -15.25
C GLU A 199 -34.27 2.23 -16.35
N GLY A 200 -34.58 1.45 -17.39
CA GLY A 200 -35.35 1.99 -18.53
C GLY A 200 -36.29 1.04 -19.26
N ASN A 201 -36.72 -0.07 -18.65
CA ASN A 201 -37.82 -0.89 -19.16
C ASN A 201 -38.40 -1.75 -18.02
N GLN A 202 -39.37 -1.19 -17.29
CA GLN A 202 -40.43 -1.93 -16.60
C GLN A 202 -41.77 -1.29 -16.98
#